data_AF-A0A7X7LFD7-F1
#
_entry.id   AF-A0A7X7LFD7-F1
#
_cell.length_a   1.000
_cell.length_b   1.000
_cell.length_c   1.000
_cell.angle_alpha   90.00
_cell.angle_beta   90.00
_cell.angle_gamma   90.00
#
_symmetry.space_group_name_H-M   'P 1'
#
loop_
_entity.id
_entity.type
_entity.pdbx_description
1 polymer ?
#
loop_
_entity_poly.entity_id
_entity_poly.type
_entity_poly.pdbx_seq_one_letter_code
_entity_poly.pdbx_strand_id
1 'polypeptide(L)'
;MKKEKTKKTGVHKILISFWAVLVMVTIVITTLVGCENIKKTVPGVSNQFDLKEEKEYWTGSIDDDFLDDRVCVIMKKTTTYPELDIKVFRLKNAESLHYSFLAPTVENPDFHQMLVIYLKEKGKDQVISAINHLKQFDFIMYVGPENIYRAEDD
;
A
#
# COMPACT_ATOMS: atom_id res chain seq x y z
N MET A 1 39.59 -43.85 -48.50
CA MET A 1 38.18 -43.66 -48.10
C MET A 1 38.09 -42.55 -47.05
N LYS A 2 37.28 -41.54 -47.31
CA LYS A 2 37.16 -40.26 -46.56
C LYS A 2 36.47 -40.49 -45.20
N LYS A 3 36.98 -39.84 -44.16
CA LYS A 3 36.36 -39.72 -42.84
C LYS A 3 35.16 -38.77 -42.93
N GLU A 4 33.99 -39.21 -42.48
CA GLU A 4 32.86 -38.33 -42.19
C GLU A 4 32.68 -38.29 -40.66
N LYS A 5 33.12 -37.19 -40.04
CA LYS A 5 32.84 -36.89 -38.64
C LYS A 5 31.68 -35.91 -38.59
N THR A 6 30.51 -36.43 -38.23
CA THR A 6 29.26 -35.68 -38.05
C THR A 6 29.36 -34.64 -36.94
N LYS A 7 29.05 -33.40 -37.34
CA LYS A 7 28.94 -32.17 -36.54
C LYS A 7 27.66 -32.24 -35.66
N LYS A 8 27.70 -32.93 -34.52
CA LYS A 8 26.53 -33.15 -33.63
C LYS A 8 26.55 -32.41 -32.28
N THR A 9 27.50 -31.52 -32.06
CA THR A 9 27.74 -30.88 -30.74
C THR A 9 27.19 -29.46 -30.58
N GLY A 10 26.78 -28.80 -31.66
CA GLY A 10 26.31 -27.41 -31.62
C GLY A 10 24.83 -27.23 -31.24
N VAL A 11 23.96 -28.12 -31.71
CA VAL A 11 22.50 -27.95 -31.60
C VAL A 11 22.00 -28.15 -30.16
N HIS A 12 22.59 -29.09 -29.41
CA HIS A 12 22.22 -29.33 -28.01
C HIS A 12 22.58 -28.16 -27.08
N LYS A 13 23.71 -27.48 -27.30
CA LYS A 13 24.11 -26.33 -26.46
C LYS A 13 23.19 -25.12 -26.66
N ILE A 14 22.71 -24.91 -27.88
CA ILE A 14 21.77 -23.83 -28.23
C ILE A 14 20.39 -24.10 -27.62
N LEU A 15 19.90 -25.35 -27.69
CA LEU A 15 18.60 -25.72 -27.12
C LEU A 15 18.56 -25.55 -25.59
N ILE A 16 19.63 -25.94 -24.89
CA ILE A 16 19.74 -25.80 -23.43
C ILE A 16 19.82 -24.33 -23.02
N SER A 17 20.53 -23.51 -23.80
CA SER A 17 20.60 -22.06 -23.61
C SER A 17 19.24 -21.38 -23.76
N PHE A 18 18.44 -21.77 -24.76
CA PHE A 18 17.10 -21.23 -24.95
C PHE A 18 16.15 -21.61 -23.81
N TRP A 19 16.24 -22.84 -23.30
CA TRP A 19 15.42 -23.30 -22.17
C TRP A 19 15.76 -22.54 -20.88
N ALA A 20 17.05 -22.30 -20.61
CA ALA A 20 17.49 -21.52 -19.45
C ALA A 20 17.03 -20.05 -19.51
N VAL A 21 17.07 -19.43 -20.69
CA VAL A 21 16.55 -18.06 -20.90
C VAL A 21 15.04 -18.02 -20.70
N LEU A 22 14.30 -19.02 -21.20
CA LEU A 22 12.85 -19.11 -21.02
C LEU A 22 12.46 -19.23 -19.53
N VAL A 23 13.17 -20.08 -18.77
CA VAL A 23 12.96 -20.23 -17.32
C VAL A 23 13.23 -18.92 -16.57
N MET A 24 14.32 -18.22 -16.90
CA MET A 24 14.63 -16.92 -16.30
C MET A 24 13.56 -15.87 -16.62
N VAL A 25 13.07 -15.82 -17.85
CA VAL A 25 11.98 -14.91 -18.25
C VAL A 25 10.69 -15.24 -17.49
N THR A 26 10.35 -16.52 -17.31
CA THR A 26 9.17 -16.90 -16.51
C THR A 26 9.29 -16.55 -15.03
N ILE A 27 10.48 -16.65 -14.43
CA ILE A 27 10.72 -16.26 -13.03
C ILE A 27 10.58 -14.74 -12.86
N VAL A 28 11.10 -13.96 -13.80
CA VAL A 28 10.98 -12.49 -13.77
C VAL A 28 9.52 -12.07 -13.91
N ILE A 29 8.75 -12.72 -14.80
CA ILE A 29 7.32 -12.43 -14.98
C ILE A 29 6.51 -12.80 -13.72
N THR A 30 6.78 -13.93 -13.06
CA THR A 30 6.06 -14.28 -11.82
C THR A 30 6.42 -13.37 -10.65
N THR A 31 7.67 -12.87 -10.56
CA THR A 31 8.04 -11.86 -9.56
C THR A 31 7.43 -10.49 -9.81
N LEU A 32 7.14 -10.14 -11.07
CA LEU A 32 6.51 -8.86 -11.43
C LEU A 32 4.98 -8.88 -11.26
N VAL A 33 4.34 -10.04 -11.45
CA VAL A 33 2.90 -10.21 -11.25
C VAL A 33 2.55 -10.53 -9.78
N GLY A 34 3.52 -11.01 -9.00
CA GLY A 34 3.37 -11.45 -7.61
C GLY A 34 3.46 -10.37 -6.52
N CYS A 35 3.38 -9.08 -6.85
CA CYS A 35 2.99 -8.08 -5.85
C CYS A 35 1.46 -8.12 -5.71
N GLU A 36 0.97 -9.26 -5.22
CA GLU A 36 -0.42 -9.44 -4.85
C GLU A 36 -0.82 -8.32 -3.89
N ASN A 37 -2.06 -7.85 -4.03
CA ASN A 37 -2.70 -6.93 -3.08
C ASN A 37 -2.88 -7.65 -1.72
N ILE A 38 -1.78 -7.89 -1.00
CA ILE A 38 -1.79 -8.57 0.30
C ILE A 38 -2.52 -7.64 1.26
N LYS A 39 -3.77 -7.99 1.57
CA LYS A 39 -4.53 -7.35 2.64
C LYS A 39 -3.85 -7.70 3.97
N LYS A 40 -3.52 -6.67 4.76
CA LYS A 40 -2.97 -6.80 6.10
C LYS A 40 -4.12 -6.79 7.10
N THR A 41 -4.39 -7.95 7.69
CA THR A 41 -5.31 -8.08 8.82
C THR A 41 -4.52 -8.01 10.12
N VAL A 42 -5.01 -7.23 11.07
CA VAL A 42 -4.44 -7.15 12.43
C VAL A 42 -5.45 -7.76 13.40
N PRO A 43 -5.20 -8.99 13.90
CA PRO A 43 -6.11 -9.65 14.84
C PRO A 43 -6.42 -8.76 16.05
N GLY A 44 -7.69 -8.71 16.46
CA GLY A 44 -8.16 -7.85 17.55
C GLY A 44 -8.47 -6.41 17.15
N VAL A 45 -7.81 -5.87 16.11
CA VAL A 45 -8.15 -4.56 15.53
C VAL A 45 -9.18 -4.74 14.42
N SER A 46 -8.88 -5.53 13.39
CA SER A 46 -9.75 -5.70 12.22
C SER A 46 -11.17 -6.17 12.56
N ASN A 47 -11.32 -6.96 13.62
CA ASN A 47 -12.63 -7.50 14.06
C ASN A 47 -13.57 -6.43 14.65
N GLN A 48 -13.07 -5.22 14.89
CA GLN A 48 -13.86 -4.10 15.43
C GLN A 48 -14.50 -3.25 14.32
N PHE A 49 -14.17 -3.53 13.06
CA PHE A 49 -14.57 -2.72 11.92
C PHE A 49 -15.45 -3.51 10.95
N ASP A 50 -16.32 -2.82 10.20
CA ASP A 50 -17.11 -3.44 9.15
C ASP A 50 -16.26 -3.68 7.90
N LEU A 51 -15.61 -4.85 7.85
CA LEU A 51 -14.74 -5.24 6.74
C LEU A 51 -15.46 -5.44 5.40
N LYS A 52 -16.81 -5.38 5.37
CA LYS A 52 -17.60 -5.46 4.13
C LYS A 52 -17.72 -4.13 3.42
N GLU A 53 -17.50 -3.03 4.14
CA GLU A 53 -17.47 -1.69 3.55
C GLU A 53 -16.43 -1.68 2.41
N GLU A 54 -16.69 -0.90 1.36
CA GLU A 54 -15.73 -0.78 0.26
C GLU A 54 -14.55 0.11 0.64
N LYS A 55 -13.44 -0.02 -0.09
CA LYS A 55 -12.28 0.85 0.10
C LYS A 55 -12.28 1.92 -0.96
N GLU A 56 -11.90 3.12 -0.55
CA GLU A 56 -11.61 4.22 -1.45
C GLU A 56 -10.08 4.38 -1.55
N TYR A 57 -9.58 4.50 -2.77
CA TYR A 57 -8.15 4.62 -3.02
C TYR A 57 -7.86 6.02 -3.52
N TRP A 58 -6.87 6.66 -2.91
CA TRP A 58 -6.31 7.88 -3.47
C TRP A 58 -5.69 7.58 -4.85
N THR A 59 -6.10 8.36 -5.86
CA THR A 59 -5.66 8.21 -7.26
C THR A 59 -4.84 9.40 -7.75
N GLY A 60 -4.37 10.25 -6.84
CA GLY A 60 -3.55 11.41 -7.16
C GLY A 60 -2.12 11.07 -7.55
N SER A 61 -1.33 12.12 -7.77
CA SER A 61 0.05 12.04 -8.24
C SER A 61 1.01 12.81 -7.34
N ILE A 62 2.32 12.62 -7.52
CA ILE A 62 3.35 13.39 -6.80
C ILE A 62 3.32 14.89 -7.14
N ASP A 63 2.71 15.26 -8.27
CA ASP A 63 2.62 16.64 -8.72
C ASP A 63 1.50 17.41 -8.02
N ASP A 64 0.59 16.72 -7.32
CA ASP A 64 -0.55 17.32 -6.62
C ASP A 64 -0.09 18.13 -5.39
N ASP A 65 -0.81 19.19 -5.04
CA ASP A 65 -0.49 20.07 -3.92
C ASP A 65 -0.96 19.46 -2.57
N PHE A 66 -0.04 18.82 -1.86
CA PHE A 66 -0.28 18.26 -0.52
C PHE A 66 0.94 18.40 0.40
N LEU A 67 0.70 18.24 1.70
CA LEU A 67 1.73 18.33 2.74
C LEU A 67 2.74 17.19 2.62
N ASP A 68 4.02 17.52 2.73
CA ASP A 68 5.13 16.59 2.52
C ASP A 68 5.43 15.68 3.71
N ASP A 69 4.67 15.77 4.80
CA ASP A 69 4.95 15.06 6.05
C ASP A 69 3.73 14.41 6.70
N ARG A 70 2.58 14.32 6.00
CA ARG A 70 1.32 13.86 6.61
C ARG A 70 0.49 12.97 5.72
N VAL A 71 -0.13 11.98 6.36
CA VAL A 71 -1.07 11.06 5.73
C VAL A 71 -2.36 11.02 6.54
N CYS A 72 -3.48 11.28 5.88
CA CYS A 72 -4.81 11.12 6.44
C CYS A 72 -5.27 9.66 6.26
N VAL A 73 -5.81 9.09 7.34
CA VAL A 73 -6.37 7.74 7.37
C VAL A 73 -7.81 7.83 7.85
N ILE A 74 -8.72 7.26 7.08
CA ILE A 74 -10.12 7.08 7.46
C ILE A 74 -10.33 5.58 7.63
N MET A 75 -10.69 5.16 8.84
CA MET A 75 -11.00 3.78 9.13
C MET A 75 -12.43 3.46 8.72
N LYS A 76 -12.68 2.18 8.45
CA LYS A 76 -14.04 1.67 8.20
C LYS A 76 -14.96 1.94 9.37
N LYS A 77 -16.26 1.81 9.15
CA LYS A 77 -17.26 1.95 10.22
C LYS A 77 -16.99 0.97 11.36
N THR A 78 -17.23 1.44 12.58
CA THR A 78 -17.09 0.68 13.83
C THR A 78 -18.10 1.20 14.84
N THR A 79 -18.50 0.34 15.77
CA THR A 79 -19.35 0.71 16.92
C THR A 79 -18.55 0.81 18.22
N THR A 80 -17.30 0.36 18.23
CA THR A 80 -16.44 0.34 19.42
C THR A 80 -15.40 1.46 19.45
N TYR A 81 -15.17 2.11 18.31
CA TYR A 81 -14.27 3.26 18.15
C TYR A 81 -12.90 3.07 18.83
N PRO A 82 -12.16 1.99 18.50
CA PRO A 82 -10.90 1.72 19.18
C PRO A 82 -9.90 2.85 18.96
N GLU A 83 -9.24 3.25 20.04
CA GLU A 83 -8.06 4.10 19.95
C GLU A 83 -6.84 3.23 19.60
N LEU A 84 -6.33 3.43 18.38
CA LEU A 84 -5.17 2.73 17.84
C LEU A 84 -3.87 3.48 18.12
N ASP A 85 -2.85 2.73 18.54
CA ASP A 85 -1.47 3.19 18.66
C ASP A 85 -0.75 3.16 17.30
N ILE A 86 0.19 4.07 17.08
CA ILE A 86 0.98 4.19 15.85
C ILE A 86 1.67 2.87 15.43
N LYS A 87 2.02 2.01 16.40
CA LYS A 87 2.66 0.70 16.16
C LYS A 87 1.74 -0.26 15.39
N VAL A 88 0.41 -0.12 15.49
CA VAL A 88 -0.55 -0.93 14.74
C VAL A 88 -0.29 -0.85 13.23
N PHE A 89 0.06 0.35 12.76
CA PHE A 89 0.31 0.63 11.35
C PHE A 89 1.66 0.11 10.86
N ARG A 90 2.59 -0.25 11.76
CA ARG A 90 3.93 -0.78 11.41
C ARG A 90 4.67 0.06 10.36
N LEU A 91 4.45 1.37 10.38
CA LEU A 91 5.04 2.31 9.43
C LEU A 91 6.36 2.83 10.04
N LYS A 92 7.50 2.44 9.45
CA LYS A 92 8.84 2.76 10.01
C LYS A 92 9.13 4.26 10.08
N ASN A 93 8.61 5.02 9.11
CA ASN A 93 8.80 6.47 9.03
C ASN A 93 7.71 7.26 9.81
N ALA A 94 6.90 6.59 10.63
CA ALA A 94 5.89 7.28 11.42
C ALA A 94 6.53 7.93 12.66
N GLU A 95 6.27 9.21 12.86
CA GLU A 95 6.72 9.98 14.03
C GLU A 95 5.64 10.00 15.12
N SER A 96 4.42 10.40 14.74
CA SER A 96 3.30 10.53 15.65
C SER A 96 1.96 10.28 14.96
N LEU A 97 0.91 10.13 15.76
CA LEU A 97 -0.46 9.92 15.32
C LEU A 97 -1.38 10.86 16.08
N HIS A 98 -2.33 11.48 15.39
CA HIS A 98 -3.34 12.34 15.97
C HIS A 98 -4.73 11.99 15.45
N TYR A 99 -5.74 11.91 16.32
CA TYR A 99 -7.12 11.75 15.89
C TYR A 99 -7.73 13.09 15.55
N SER A 100 -8.12 13.27 14.29
CA SER A 100 -9.01 14.36 13.90
C SER A 100 -10.42 14.10 14.43
N PHE A 101 -10.86 12.83 14.34
CA PHE A 101 -12.17 12.38 14.81
C PHE A 101 -12.07 10.96 15.38
N LEU A 102 -12.06 10.83 16.71
CA LEU A 102 -11.99 9.52 17.38
C LEU A 102 -13.34 8.81 17.46
N ALA A 103 -14.39 9.52 17.85
CA ALA A 103 -15.74 9.00 18.02
C ALA A 103 -16.75 10.12 17.80
N PRO A 104 -18.00 9.82 17.40
CA PRO A 104 -19.00 10.86 17.22
C PRO A 104 -19.51 11.35 18.58
N THR A 105 -19.82 12.63 18.69
CA THR A 105 -20.37 13.23 19.92
C THR A 105 -21.86 12.93 20.12
N VAL A 106 -22.55 12.54 19.04
CA VAL A 106 -23.95 12.12 18.98
C VAL A 106 -24.06 10.87 18.10
N GLU A 107 -25.12 10.09 18.23
CA GLU A 107 -25.29 8.89 17.41
C GLU A 107 -25.26 9.23 15.91
N ASN A 108 -24.30 8.66 15.20
CA ASN A 108 -24.12 8.86 13.76
C ASN A 108 -23.66 7.53 13.13
N PRO A 109 -24.56 6.80 12.45
CA PRO A 109 -24.22 5.52 11.81
C PRO A 109 -23.31 5.66 10.57
N ASP A 110 -23.09 6.88 10.09
CA ASP A 110 -22.21 7.20 8.98
C ASP A 110 -20.87 7.78 9.42
N PHE A 111 -20.63 7.84 10.74
CA PHE A 111 -19.36 8.29 11.27
C PHE A 111 -18.23 7.32 10.97
N HIS A 112 -17.11 7.88 10.53
CA HIS A 112 -15.85 7.18 10.36
C HIS A 112 -14.79 7.82 11.26
N GLN A 113 -14.00 6.98 11.92
CA GLN A 113 -12.86 7.47 12.65
C GLN A 113 -11.80 7.99 11.66
N MET A 114 -11.23 9.14 11.97
CA MET A 114 -10.20 9.77 11.15
C MET A 114 -9.00 10.14 12.01
N LEU A 115 -7.82 9.83 11.50
CA LEU A 115 -6.55 10.20 12.09
C LEU A 115 -5.56 10.67 11.05
N VAL A 116 -4.57 11.42 11.51
CA VAL A 116 -3.42 11.87 10.74
C VAL A 116 -2.17 11.23 11.32
N ILE A 117 -1.37 10.61 10.45
CA ILE A 117 -0.05 10.11 10.79
C ILE A 117 0.98 11.10 10.27
N TYR A 118 1.81 11.60 11.19
CA TYR A 118 2.93 12.48 10.88
C TYR A 118 4.17 11.63 10.58
N LEU A 119 4.89 12.00 9.52
CA LEU A 119 6.09 11.33 9.07
C LEU A 119 7.33 12.03 9.61
N LYS A 120 8.32 11.25 10.03
CA LYS A 120 9.59 11.77 10.51
C LYS A 120 10.43 12.37 9.38
N GLU A 121 10.55 11.63 8.29
CA GLU A 121 11.22 12.08 7.06
C GLU A 121 10.18 12.69 6.13
N LYS A 122 10.37 13.96 5.79
CA LYS A 122 9.52 14.71 4.85
C LYS A 122 9.86 14.39 3.41
N GLY A 123 8.86 14.47 2.55
CA GLY A 123 8.96 14.29 1.11
C GLY A 123 7.66 13.73 0.54
N LYS A 124 7.25 14.23 -0.62
CA LYS A 124 6.04 13.69 -1.29
C LYS A 124 6.16 12.21 -1.62
N ASP A 125 7.37 11.74 -1.93
CA ASP A 125 7.71 10.32 -2.10
C ASP A 125 7.51 9.52 -0.80
N GLN A 126 7.84 10.11 0.36
CA GLN A 126 7.63 9.48 1.67
C GLN A 126 6.14 9.35 1.99
N VAL A 127 5.35 10.38 1.69
CA VAL A 127 3.89 10.36 1.81
C VAL A 127 3.28 9.27 0.94
N ILE A 128 3.67 9.19 -0.34
CA ILE A 128 3.18 8.16 -1.27
C ILE A 128 3.59 6.75 -0.80
N SER A 129 4.82 6.58 -0.31
CA SER A 129 5.30 5.32 0.26
C SER A 129 4.45 4.88 1.46
N ALA A 130 4.15 5.82 2.36
CA ALA A 130 3.29 5.57 3.51
C ALA A 130 1.85 5.20 3.10
N ILE A 131 1.25 5.94 2.16
CA ILE A 131 -0.08 5.62 1.59
C ILE A 131 -0.10 4.19 1.02
N ASN A 132 0.93 3.83 0.24
CA ASN A 132 1.03 2.50 -0.36
C ASN A 132 1.17 1.37 0.67
N HIS A 133 1.82 1.62 1.80
CA HIS A 133 1.88 0.66 2.90
C HIS A 133 0.57 0.57 3.66
N LEU A 134 -0.07 1.72 3.93
CA LEU A 134 -1.29 1.82 4.74
C LEU A 134 -2.52 1.28 4.01
N LYS A 135 -2.64 1.47 2.69
CA LYS A 135 -3.81 0.98 1.91
C LYS A 135 -4.00 -0.54 1.98
N GLN A 136 -2.97 -1.26 2.42
CA GLN A 136 -3.01 -2.71 2.60
C GLN A 136 -3.86 -3.13 3.80
N PHE A 137 -4.03 -2.31 4.85
CA PHE A 137 -4.79 -2.70 6.05
C PHE A 137 -6.28 -2.81 5.78
N ASP A 138 -6.90 -3.94 6.10
CA ASP A 138 -8.29 -4.24 5.74
C ASP A 138 -9.32 -3.32 6.42
N PHE A 139 -9.05 -2.88 7.65
CA PHE A 139 -9.89 -1.96 8.42
C PHE A 139 -9.77 -0.49 8.03
N ILE A 140 -8.87 -0.13 7.11
CA ILE A 140 -8.77 1.23 6.56
C ILE A 140 -9.72 1.35 5.37
N MET A 141 -10.60 2.35 5.40
CA MET A 141 -11.49 2.67 4.29
C MET A 141 -10.76 3.48 3.23
N TYR A 142 -10.11 4.57 3.66
CA TYR A 142 -9.39 5.49 2.80
C TYR A 142 -8.04 5.87 3.42
N VAL A 143 -7.05 6.07 2.55
CA VAL A 143 -5.78 6.69 2.91
C VAL A 143 -5.32 7.59 1.78
N GLY A 144 -4.90 8.79 2.13
CA GLY A 144 -4.43 9.79 1.18
C GLY A 144 -3.60 10.87 1.84
N PRO A 145 -3.02 11.78 1.06
CA PRO A 145 -2.23 12.86 1.62
C PRO A 145 -3.14 13.87 2.31
N GLU A 146 -2.60 14.61 3.29
CA GLU A 146 -3.30 15.78 3.83
C GLU A 146 -3.10 16.95 2.88
N ASN A 147 -4.19 17.44 2.27
CA ASN A 147 -4.14 18.53 1.30
C ASN A 147 -3.81 19.85 1.98
N ILE A 148 -3.08 20.71 1.27
CA ILE A 148 -2.90 22.10 1.70
C ILE A 148 -4.19 22.82 1.37
N TYR A 149 -5.02 23.09 2.38
CA TYR A 149 -6.11 24.06 2.20
C TYR A 149 -5.46 25.42 1.96
N ARG A 150 -5.38 25.85 0.70
CA ARG A 150 -5.37 27.28 0.40
C ARG A 150 -6.76 27.75 0.80
N ALA A 151 -6.84 28.55 1.87
CA ALA A 151 -7.95 29.47 1.97
C ALA A 151 -7.88 30.30 0.69
N GLU A 152 -8.79 30.06 -0.25
CA GLU A 152 -9.08 31.08 -1.24
C GLU A 152 -9.64 32.23 -0.42
N ASP A 153 -8.87 33.33 -0.34
CA ASP A 153 -9.32 34.57 0.26
C ASP A 153 -10.56 35.03 -0.55
N ASP A 154 -11.76 34.75 -0.04
CA ASP A 154 -13.04 35.32 -0.48
C ASP A 154 -13.09 36.84 -0.20
#